data_AF-A0CGM3-F1
#
_entry.id   AF-A0CGM3-F1
#
_cell.length_a   1.000
_cell.length_b   1.000
_cell.length_c   1.000
_cell.angle_alpha   90.00
_cell.angle_beta   90.00
_cell.angle_gamma   90.00
#
_symmetry.space_group_name_H-M   'P 1'
#
loop_
_entity.id
_entity.type
_entity.pdbx_description
1 polymer ?
#
loop_
_entity_poly.entity_id
_entity_poly.type
_entity_poly.pdbx_seq_one_letter_code
_entity_poly.pdbx_strand_id
1 'polypeptide(L)'
;MWLSVPQMMISIQLNLNQNLLHQGSLRHFHSHRLSLMVILQSPSLRYYSKLGSQKLIRNQLFFSTHSEYLPANKIQVGIKILTFEEYSDLEFEEETIFFSRAAIDLDSMEPRPNIKLWKKSCVCQLPQNPDLQMIQCDECDNWYHLDCVELQDQDITKIDKYLCPRCNK
;
A
#
# COMPACT_ATOMS: atom_id res chain seq x y z
N MET A 1 -13.58 -0.70 -34.35
CA MET A 1 -13.84 -1.86 -33.49
C MET A 1 -13.12 -1.61 -32.18
N TRP A 2 -13.88 -1.33 -31.12
CA TRP A 2 -13.34 -1.07 -29.78
C TRP A 2 -13.08 -2.42 -29.13
N LEU A 3 -11.82 -2.87 -29.12
CA LEU A 3 -11.44 -3.98 -28.27
C LEU A 3 -11.37 -3.43 -26.86
N SER A 4 -12.30 -3.87 -26.00
CA SER A 4 -12.22 -3.71 -24.55
C SER A 4 -10.94 -4.38 -24.07
N VAL A 5 -9.87 -3.59 -23.91
CA VAL A 5 -8.63 -4.06 -23.31
C VAL A 5 -8.92 -4.29 -21.82
N PRO A 6 -8.73 -5.51 -21.28
CA PRO A 6 -8.81 -5.75 -19.85
C PRO A 6 -7.88 -4.76 -19.13
N GLN A 7 -8.27 -4.22 -17.98
CA GLN A 7 -7.40 -3.36 -17.16
C GLN A 7 -6.11 -4.14 -16.82
N MET A 8 -5.06 -3.99 -17.63
CA MET A 8 -3.73 -4.51 -17.36
C MET A 8 -2.95 -3.42 -16.63
N MET A 9 -2.51 -3.68 -15.41
CA MET A 9 -1.72 -2.72 -14.64
C MET A 9 -0.23 -2.99 -14.90
N ILE A 10 0.56 -1.93 -15.14
CA ILE A 10 1.88 -2.04 -15.79
C ILE A 10 2.86 -1.07 -15.18
N SER A 11 3.95 -1.57 -14.58
CA SER A 11 4.99 -0.72 -14.02
C SER A 11 5.83 -0.09 -15.14
N ILE A 12 6.02 1.21 -15.04
CA ILE A 12 6.90 1.98 -15.93
C ILE A 12 7.73 2.89 -15.04
N GLN A 13 9.03 2.59 -14.94
CA GLN A 13 9.97 3.39 -14.17
C GLN A 13 10.36 4.63 -14.97
N LEU A 14 9.64 5.74 -14.76
CA LEU A 14 10.02 7.04 -15.31
C LEU A 14 11.02 7.71 -14.37
N ASN A 15 12.23 7.96 -14.88
CA ASN A 15 13.26 8.70 -14.17
C ASN A 15 13.21 10.16 -14.63
N LEU A 16 12.34 10.95 -14.01
CA LEU A 16 12.31 12.40 -14.17
C LEU A 16 12.52 13.03 -12.79
N ASN A 17 13.69 13.66 -12.63
CA ASN A 17 14.12 14.57 -11.57
C ASN A 17 13.65 14.26 -10.13
N GLN A 18 14.55 13.57 -9.42
CA GLN A 18 14.84 13.67 -7.98
C GLN A 18 13.71 13.33 -6.99
N ASN A 19 13.79 12.08 -6.51
CA ASN A 19 13.26 11.53 -5.24
C ASN A 19 11.93 10.77 -5.24
N LEU A 20 11.30 10.51 -6.39
CA LEU A 20 10.12 9.62 -6.46
C LEU A 20 10.32 8.57 -7.56
N LEU A 21 10.20 7.29 -7.20
CA LEU A 21 10.06 6.21 -8.17
C LEU A 21 8.62 6.25 -8.70
N HIS A 22 8.47 6.56 -9.98
CA HIS A 22 7.19 6.51 -10.68
C HIS A 22 6.98 5.09 -11.22
N GLN A 23 5.79 4.52 -11.02
CA GLN A 23 5.27 3.34 -11.69
C GLN A 23 4.02 3.75 -12.49
N GLY A 24 3.47 2.87 -13.33
CA GLY A 24 2.34 3.20 -14.20
C GLY A 24 1.15 2.26 -13.99
N SER A 25 -0.01 2.63 -14.53
CA SER A 25 -1.07 1.67 -14.85
C SER A 25 -1.72 2.04 -16.18
N LEU A 26 -1.95 1.04 -17.05
CA LEU A 26 -2.55 1.23 -18.35
C LEU A 26 -4.03 1.58 -18.22
N ARG A 27 -4.46 2.68 -18.84
CA ARG A 27 -5.89 2.95 -19.01
C ARG A 27 -6.38 2.70 -20.43
N HIS A 28 -5.65 3.16 -21.45
CA HIS A 28 -6.10 3.10 -22.85
C HIS A 28 -4.94 2.89 -23.83
N PHE A 29 -5.17 2.11 -24.90
CA PHE A 29 -4.25 1.90 -26.03
C PHE A 29 -4.80 2.55 -27.30
N HIS A 30 -4.01 3.41 -27.95
CA HIS A 30 -4.36 3.98 -29.25
C HIS A 30 -3.13 4.12 -30.16
N SER A 31 -3.14 3.46 -31.33
CA SER A 31 -2.13 3.63 -32.40
C SER A 31 -0.68 3.73 -31.91
N HIS A 32 -0.22 2.73 -31.13
CA HIS A 32 1.12 2.63 -30.51
C HIS A 32 1.42 3.60 -29.35
N ARG A 33 0.46 4.43 -28.94
CA ARG A 33 0.54 5.29 -27.74
C ARG A 33 -0.37 4.75 -26.64
N LEU A 34 0.14 4.76 -25.41
CA LEU A 34 -0.57 4.31 -24.23
C LEU A 34 -0.83 5.48 -23.30
N SER A 35 -2.09 5.65 -22.88
CA SER A 35 -2.42 6.54 -21.76
C SER A 35 -2.23 5.77 -20.47
N LEU A 36 -1.28 6.23 -19.65
CA LEU A 36 -0.92 5.62 -18.39
C LEU A 36 -1.25 6.57 -17.25
N MET A 37 -1.93 6.07 -16.23
CA MET A 37 -1.99 6.75 -14.94
C MET A 37 -0.62 6.64 -14.29
N VAL A 38 -0.09 7.78 -13.86
CA VAL A 38 1.14 7.80 -13.08
C VAL A 38 0.81 7.36 -11.66
N ILE A 39 1.52 6.34 -11.22
CA ILE A 39 1.43 5.76 -9.90
C ILE A 39 2.71 6.12 -9.18
N LEU A 40 2.56 6.73 -8.00
CA LEU A 40 3.70 7.12 -7.21
C LEU A 40 3.99 6.03 -6.19
N GLN A 41 5.22 5.56 -6.12
CA GLN A 41 5.66 4.88 -4.91
C GLN A 41 5.61 5.88 -3.76
N SER A 42 5.25 5.39 -2.56
CA SER A 42 5.03 6.23 -1.39
C SER A 42 6.09 7.34 -1.26
N PRO A 43 5.70 8.62 -1.17
CA PRO A 43 6.67 9.69 -1.01
C PRO A 43 7.50 9.42 0.23
N SER A 44 8.81 9.60 0.07
CA SER A 44 9.86 9.55 1.07
C SER A 44 9.44 9.95 2.50
N LEU A 45 10.19 9.43 3.48
CA LEU A 45 10.25 9.68 4.93
C LEU A 45 9.49 10.90 5.54
N ARG A 46 9.28 12.01 4.82
CA ARG A 46 8.42 13.15 5.21
C ARG A 46 6.93 12.81 5.41
N TYR A 47 6.38 11.83 4.68
CA TYR A 47 4.99 11.39 4.91
C TYR A 47 4.88 10.63 6.25
N TYR A 48 5.84 9.76 6.51
CA TYR A 48 5.90 8.93 7.71
C TYR A 48 6.46 9.66 8.94
N SER A 49 7.22 10.75 8.77
CA SER A 49 7.75 11.51 9.91
C SER A 49 6.67 12.20 10.75
N LYS A 50 5.48 12.45 10.16
CA LYS A 50 4.30 12.95 10.89
C LYS A 50 3.54 11.87 11.66
N LEU A 51 3.83 10.59 11.42
CA LEU A 51 3.17 9.43 12.05
C LEU A 51 3.92 8.91 13.29
N GLY A 52 4.97 9.62 13.72
CA GLY A 52 5.92 9.08 14.70
C GLY A 52 6.81 8.02 14.06
N SER A 53 7.95 7.74 14.67
CA SER A 53 8.98 6.84 14.18
C SER A 53 8.43 5.45 13.82
N GLN A 54 7.98 5.24 12.58
CA GLN A 54 7.48 3.95 12.11
C GLN A 54 7.95 3.63 10.70
N LYS A 55 8.31 2.35 10.54
CA LYS A 55 8.74 1.63 9.35
C LYS A 55 8.06 2.14 8.08
N LEU A 56 8.88 2.35 7.04
CA LEU A 56 8.42 2.50 5.67
C LEU A 56 7.46 1.37 5.32
N ILE A 57 6.32 1.69 4.72
CA ILE A 57 5.39 0.67 4.21
C ILE A 57 5.87 0.25 2.84
N ARG A 58 6.32 -1.00 2.74
CA ARG A 58 6.78 -1.62 1.50
C ARG A 58 5.60 -1.82 0.56
N ASN A 59 5.88 -1.82 -0.73
CA ASN A 59 4.91 -2.12 -1.79
C ASN A 59 3.62 -1.25 -1.81
N GLN A 60 3.58 -0.14 -1.06
CA GLN A 60 2.49 0.81 -1.13
C GLN A 60 2.70 1.80 -2.29
N LEU A 61 1.65 1.93 -3.10
CA LEU A 61 1.55 2.88 -4.20
C LEU A 61 0.37 3.85 -3.99
N PHE A 62 0.47 5.04 -4.58
CA PHE A 62 -0.59 6.05 -4.62
C PHE A 62 -0.96 6.36 -6.06
N PHE A 63 -2.25 6.28 -6.37
CA PHE A 63 -2.76 6.75 -7.65
C PHE A 63 -2.71 8.28 -7.70
N SER A 64 -2.18 8.86 -8.76
CA SER A 64 -2.30 10.30 -8.98
C SER A 64 -3.37 10.58 -10.04
N THR A 65 -3.91 11.80 -10.04
CA THR A 65 -4.77 12.30 -11.12
C THR A 65 -3.99 12.55 -12.42
N HIS A 66 -2.66 12.48 -12.36
CA HIS A 66 -1.79 12.72 -13.49
C HIS A 66 -1.74 11.52 -14.42
N SER A 67 -1.86 11.80 -15.72
CA SER A 67 -1.76 10.82 -16.79
C SER A 67 -0.82 11.31 -17.86
N GLU A 68 0.06 10.43 -18.33
CA GLU A 68 0.96 10.71 -19.42
C GLU A 68 0.79 9.72 -20.56
N TYR A 69 1.20 10.13 -21.76
CA TYR A 69 1.29 9.24 -22.91
C TYR A 69 2.71 8.72 -23.03
N LEU A 70 2.88 7.40 -22.96
CA LEU A 70 4.18 6.78 -23.18
C LEU A 70 4.14 5.83 -24.39
N PRO A 71 5.27 5.71 -25.10
CA PRO A 71 5.46 4.65 -26.08
C PRO A 71 5.37 3.26 -25.45
N ALA A 72 4.72 2.31 -26.12
CA ALA A 72 4.53 0.95 -25.60
C ALA A 72 5.85 0.22 -25.30
N ASN A 73 6.94 0.54 -25.99
CA ASN A 73 8.26 -0.06 -25.76
C ASN A 73 8.96 0.40 -24.47
N LYS A 74 8.39 1.34 -23.72
CA LYS A 74 8.87 1.74 -22.38
C LYS A 74 8.31 0.86 -21.26
N ILE A 75 7.38 -0.03 -21.58
CA ILE A 75 6.85 -1.02 -20.64
C ILE A 75 7.85 -2.13 -20.45
N GLN A 76 8.18 -2.42 -19.20
CA GLN A 76 9.12 -3.49 -18.84
C GLN A 76 8.41 -4.68 -18.18
N VAL A 77 7.50 -4.43 -17.23
CA VAL A 77 6.90 -5.48 -16.41
C VAL A 77 5.46 -5.12 -16.00
N GLY A 78 4.57 -6.11 -16.03
CA GLY A 78 3.23 -5.99 -15.46
C GLY A 78 3.30 -6.03 -13.94
N ILE A 79 2.51 -5.20 -13.26
CA ILE A 79 2.34 -5.29 -11.80
C ILE A 79 0.87 -5.45 -11.47
N LYS A 80 0.59 -6.13 -10.37
CA LYS A 80 -0.77 -6.19 -9.81
C LYS A 80 -0.84 -5.18 -8.67
N ILE A 81 -1.89 -4.36 -8.64
CA ILE A 81 -2.14 -3.47 -7.50
C ILE A 81 -3.47 -3.88 -6.90
N LEU A 82 -3.39 -4.27 -5.64
CA LEU A 82 -4.52 -4.71 -4.83
C LEU A 82 -5.07 -3.55 -4.00
N THR A 83 -6.27 -3.74 -3.48
CA THR A 83 -6.73 -2.97 -2.31
C THR A 83 -5.88 -3.30 -1.09
N PHE A 84 -5.98 -2.49 -0.04
CA PHE A 84 -5.29 -2.78 1.22
C PHE A 84 -5.71 -4.11 1.79
N GLU A 85 -7.02 -4.38 1.80
CA GLU A 85 -7.62 -5.58 2.36
C GLU A 85 -7.12 -6.82 1.61
N GLU A 86 -7.20 -6.82 0.27
CA GLU A 86 -6.70 -7.94 -0.54
C GLU A 86 -5.19 -8.19 -0.37
N TYR A 87 -4.39 -7.13 -0.19
CA TYR A 87 -2.95 -7.27 0.03
C TYR A 87 -2.61 -7.78 1.43
N SER A 88 -3.33 -7.29 2.45
CA SER A 88 -3.15 -7.73 3.84
C SER A 88 -3.50 -9.19 4.06
N ASP A 89 -4.35 -9.77 3.21
CA ASP A 89 -4.78 -11.16 3.29
C ASP A 89 -3.89 -12.13 2.45
N LEU A 90 -2.79 -11.65 1.85
CA LEU A 90 -1.89 -12.49 1.07
C LEU A 90 -1.10 -13.45 1.96
N GLU A 91 -1.06 -14.73 1.55
CA GLU A 91 -0.25 -15.76 2.21
C GLU A 91 1.25 -15.63 1.89
N PHE A 92 1.60 -15.04 0.74
CA PHE A 92 2.97 -14.96 0.25
C PHE A 92 3.29 -13.58 -0.33
N GLU A 93 4.50 -13.08 -0.08
CA GLU A 93 5.02 -11.86 -0.71
C GLU A 93 5.44 -12.16 -2.15
N GLU A 94 4.96 -11.35 -3.11
CA GLU A 94 5.38 -11.38 -4.50
C GLU A 94 5.93 -10.00 -4.93
N GLU A 95 7.09 -9.97 -5.60
CA GLU A 95 7.77 -8.72 -5.98
C GLU A 95 7.00 -7.84 -6.97
N THR A 96 6.02 -8.42 -7.67
CA THR A 96 5.20 -7.71 -8.67
C THR A 96 3.81 -7.34 -8.14
N ILE A 97 3.53 -7.64 -6.86
CA ILE A 97 2.28 -7.30 -6.21
C ILE A 97 2.48 -6.09 -5.30
N PHE A 98 1.67 -5.08 -5.53
CA PHE A 98 1.63 -3.84 -4.78
C PHE A 98 0.21 -3.63 -4.25
N PHE A 99 0.03 -2.61 -3.42
CA PHE A 99 -1.30 -2.21 -2.99
C PHE A 99 -1.47 -0.69 -2.98
N SER A 100 -2.72 -0.26 -3.04
CA SER A 100 -3.09 1.12 -2.83
C SER A 100 -4.34 1.22 -1.95
N ARG A 101 -4.35 2.24 -1.10
CA ARG A 101 -5.50 2.62 -0.24
C ARG A 101 -5.88 4.09 -0.37
N ALA A 102 -5.15 4.82 -1.20
CA ALA A 102 -5.36 6.23 -1.39
C ALA A 102 -4.81 6.70 -2.74
N ALA A 103 -5.49 7.67 -3.32
CA ALA A 103 -4.92 8.54 -4.33
C ALA A 103 -4.12 9.66 -3.67
N ILE A 104 -3.21 10.30 -4.39
CA ILE A 104 -2.52 11.52 -3.95
C ILE A 104 -2.87 12.67 -4.89
N ASP A 105 -3.20 13.79 -4.28
CA ASP A 105 -3.35 15.07 -4.96
C ASP A 105 -1.95 15.67 -5.11
N LEU A 106 -1.48 15.89 -6.34
CA LEU A 106 -0.10 16.33 -6.57
C LEU A 106 0.13 17.79 -6.19
N ASP A 107 -0.93 18.59 -6.08
CA ASP A 107 -0.81 20.00 -5.70
C ASP A 107 -0.68 20.12 -4.18
N SER A 108 -1.53 19.40 -3.43
CA SER A 108 -1.50 19.44 -1.96
C SER A 108 -0.54 18.44 -1.34
N MET A 109 -0.12 17.41 -2.09
CA MET A 109 0.61 16.24 -1.60
C MET A 109 -0.13 15.51 -0.46
N GLU A 110 -1.46 15.60 -0.43
CA GLU A 110 -2.30 14.94 0.55
C GLU A 110 -2.96 13.67 -0.02
N PRO A 111 -3.00 12.58 0.75
CA PRO A 111 -3.70 11.36 0.36
C PRO A 111 -5.22 11.55 0.43
N ARG A 112 -5.94 10.88 -0.46
CA ARG A 112 -7.40 10.78 -0.49
C ARG A 112 -7.82 9.30 -0.51
N PRO A 113 -8.56 8.81 0.50
CA PRO A 113 -9.02 9.54 1.67
C PRO A 113 -7.86 9.99 2.57
N ASN A 114 -8.09 11.06 3.33
CA ASN A 114 -7.10 11.60 4.27
C ASN A 114 -6.69 10.53 5.28
N ILE A 115 -5.41 10.53 5.66
CA ILE A 115 -4.84 9.55 6.59
C ILE A 115 -5.60 9.41 7.92
N LYS A 116 -6.24 10.49 8.39
CA LYS A 116 -7.05 10.47 9.62
C LYS A 116 -8.24 9.50 9.53
N LEU A 117 -8.69 9.19 8.32
CA LEU A 117 -9.82 8.30 8.03
C LEU A 117 -9.39 6.85 7.82
N TRP A 118 -8.09 6.56 7.80
CA TRP A 118 -7.61 5.18 7.59
C TRP A 118 -7.90 4.32 8.83
N LYS A 119 -8.18 3.03 8.60
CA LYS A 119 -8.51 2.07 9.65
C LYS A 119 -7.36 1.93 10.66
N LYS A 120 -7.74 1.81 11.93
CA LYS A 120 -6.86 1.67 13.10
C LYS A 120 -7.43 0.56 13.99
N SER A 121 -6.58 -0.25 14.60
CA SER A 121 -7.00 -1.37 15.45
C SER A 121 -6.19 -1.53 16.74
N CYS A 122 -4.91 -1.11 16.73
CA CYS A 122 -3.98 -1.29 17.84
C CYS A 122 -4.07 -0.15 18.89
N VAL A 123 -3.52 -0.38 20.09
CA VAL A 123 -3.42 0.63 21.17
C VAL A 123 -2.66 1.89 20.74
N CYS A 124 -1.74 1.80 19.77
CA CYS A 124 -1.00 2.96 19.26
C CYS A 124 -1.85 3.92 18.42
N GLN A 125 -3.05 3.51 17.97
CA GLN A 125 -3.96 4.32 17.15
C GLN A 125 -3.36 4.85 15.84
N LEU A 126 -2.34 4.14 15.33
CA LEU A 126 -1.72 4.42 14.04
C LEU A 126 -2.45 3.66 12.93
N PRO A 127 -2.48 4.20 11.69
CA PRO A 127 -3.06 3.49 10.55
C PRO A 127 -2.41 2.12 10.37
N GLN A 128 -3.20 1.14 9.92
CA GLN A 128 -2.68 -0.21 9.72
C GLN A 128 -1.50 -0.22 8.72
N ASN A 129 -0.48 -1.02 9.02
CA ASN A 129 0.68 -1.25 8.18
C ASN A 129 0.77 -2.77 7.93
N PRO A 130 0.66 -3.23 6.67
CA PRO A 130 0.63 -4.66 6.36
C PRO A 130 2.00 -5.33 6.58
N ASP A 131 3.08 -4.57 6.73
CA ASP A 131 4.41 -5.10 7.07
C ASP A 131 4.62 -5.38 8.56
N LEU A 132 3.67 -4.97 9.42
CA LEU A 132 3.78 -5.18 10.86
C LEU A 132 3.05 -6.45 11.25
N GLN A 133 3.73 -7.32 11.99
CA GLN A 133 3.11 -8.51 12.54
C GLN A 133 2.11 -8.13 13.63
N MET A 134 0.95 -8.76 13.57
CA MET A 134 -0.18 -8.49 14.45
C MET A 134 -0.76 -9.78 15.00
N ILE A 135 -1.37 -9.68 16.17
CA ILE A 135 -2.15 -10.74 16.82
C ILE A 135 -3.58 -10.24 17.08
N GLN A 136 -4.56 -11.11 16.86
CA GLN A 136 -5.97 -10.82 17.11
C GLN A 136 -6.34 -11.24 18.54
N CYS A 137 -7.10 -10.40 19.24
CA CYS A 137 -7.69 -10.75 20.54
C CYS A 137 -8.90 -11.66 20.37
N ASP A 138 -8.93 -12.80 21.06
CA ASP A 138 -10.02 -13.79 21.04
C ASP A 138 -11.33 -13.30 21.68
N GLU A 139 -11.32 -12.16 22.37
CA GLU A 139 -12.51 -11.63 23.05
C GLU A 139 -13.14 -10.43 22.32
N CYS A 140 -12.33 -9.51 21.78
CA CYS A 140 -12.83 -8.29 21.15
C CYS A 140 -12.54 -8.17 19.66
N ASP A 141 -11.97 -9.22 19.05
CA ASP A 141 -11.62 -9.33 17.63
C ASP A 141 -10.71 -8.21 17.08
N ASN A 142 -10.14 -7.37 17.95
CA ASN A 142 -9.21 -6.31 17.58
C ASN A 142 -7.80 -6.83 17.36
N TRP A 143 -7.07 -6.15 16.48
CA TRP A 143 -5.71 -6.49 16.07
C TRP A 143 -4.67 -5.57 16.71
N TYR A 144 -3.61 -6.17 17.27
CA TYR A 144 -2.54 -5.49 17.98
C TYR A 144 -1.18 -5.82 17.38
N HIS A 145 -0.31 -4.82 17.20
CA HIS A 145 1.09 -5.09 16.85
C HIS A 145 1.75 -5.81 18.01
N LEU A 146 2.55 -6.84 17.72
CA LEU A 146 3.25 -7.63 18.75
C LEU A 146 4.11 -6.75 19.66
N ASP A 147 4.89 -5.84 19.07
CA ASP A 147 5.71 -4.86 19.80
C ASP A 147 4.88 -3.99 20.75
N CYS A 148 3.66 -3.61 20.36
CA CYS A 148 2.78 -2.75 21.17
C CYS A 148 2.18 -3.47 22.38
N VAL A 149 2.27 -4.81 22.42
CA VAL A 149 1.75 -5.65 23.50
C VAL A 149 2.86 -6.54 24.07
N GLU A 150 4.12 -6.15 23.87
CA GLU A 150 5.32 -6.78 24.42
C GLU A 150 5.46 -8.27 24.09
N LEU A 151 4.97 -8.68 22.91
CA LEU A 151 5.14 -10.02 22.37
C LEU A 151 6.27 -10.06 21.35
N GLN A 152 7.00 -11.18 21.32
CA GLN A 152 8.00 -11.48 20.30
C GLN A 152 7.47 -12.50 19.30
N ASP A 153 7.97 -12.48 18.07
CA ASP A 153 7.52 -13.39 17.00
C ASP A 153 7.60 -14.87 17.38
N GLN A 154 8.66 -15.24 18.11
CA GLN A 154 8.89 -16.59 18.59
C GLN A 154 7.83 -17.09 19.57
N ASP A 155 7.13 -16.19 20.25
CA ASP A 155 6.14 -16.54 21.26
C ASP A 155 4.75 -16.75 20.65
N ILE A 156 4.45 -16.15 19.50
CA ILE A 156 3.15 -16.28 18.82
C ILE A 156 2.78 -17.75 18.60
N THR A 157 3.75 -18.56 18.15
CA THR A 157 3.53 -19.99 17.85
C THR A 157 3.12 -20.82 19.07
N LYS A 158 3.29 -20.29 20.28
CA LYS A 158 2.95 -20.95 21.55
C LYS A 158 1.65 -20.41 22.16
N ILE A 159 1.05 -19.40 21.56
CA ILE A 159 -0.16 -18.75 22.08
C ILE A 159 -1.38 -19.42 21.45
N ASP A 160 -2.08 -20.24 22.24
CA ASP A 160 -3.35 -20.86 21.81
C ASP A 160 -4.52 -19.88 21.79
N LYS A 161 -4.52 -18.93 22.75
CA LYS A 161 -5.50 -17.85 22.88
C LYS A 161 -4.81 -16.59 23.37
N TYR A 162 -5.07 -15.48 22.70
CA TYR A 162 -4.58 -14.16 23.06
C TYR A 162 -5.70 -13.26 23.57
N LEU A 163 -5.51 -12.71 24.77
CA LEU A 163 -6.35 -11.65 25.32
C LEU A 163 -5.55 -10.36 25.39
N CYS A 164 -6.07 -9.31 24.77
CA CYS A 164 -5.40 -8.01 24.78
C CYS A 164 -5.44 -7.37 26.19
N PRO A 165 -4.61 -6.35 26.47
CA PRO A 165 -4.55 -5.70 27.79
C PRO A 165 -5.89 -5.12 28.30
N ARG A 166 -6.88 -4.92 27.42
CA ARG A 166 -8.22 -4.44 27.80
C ARG A 166 -9.18 -5.57 28.20
N CYS A 167 -8.95 -6.76 27.67
CA CYS A 167 -9.76 -7.96 27.85
C CYS A 167 -9.20 -8.86 28.97
N ASN A 168 -7.87 -8.88 29.13
CA ASN A 168 -7.18 -9.61 30.18
C ASN A 168 -7.25 -8.89 31.55
N LYS A 169 -8.46 -8.68 32.07
CA LYS A 169 -8.70 -8.05 33.39
C LYS A 169 -8.77 -9.06 34.52
#